data_AF-A0A0N1PG12-F1
#
_entry.id   AF-A0A0N1PG12-F1
#
_cell.length_a   1.000
_cell.length_b   1.000
_cell.length_c   1.000
_cell.angle_alpha   90.00
_cell.angle_beta   90.00
_cell.angle_gamma   90.00
#
_symmetry.space_group_name_H-M   'P 1'
#
loop_
_entity.id
_entity.type
_entity.pdbx_description
1 polymer ?
#
loop_
_entity_poly.entity_id
_entity_poly.type
_entity_poly.pdbx_seq_one_letter_code
_entity_poly.pdbx_strand_id
1 'polypeptide(L)'
;MEKQACKKFKINKKQARRVYEILRLKNTNTSDKAAYLSYRLDVKNRLNAPFQKKKLEMKKLQKVLKSEEYMATITSTGANETQSRLSSQYLDLEEEYRRVIHRMDHD
;
A
#
# COMPACT_ATOMS: atom_id res chain seq x y z
N MET A 1 13.47 5.63 -8.91
CA MET A 1 12.45 6.59 -9.38
C MET A 1 12.16 7.71 -8.37
N GLU A 2 11.80 7.42 -7.11
CA GLU A 2 11.39 8.42 -6.10
C GLU A 2 12.32 9.64 -5.99
N LYS A 3 13.62 9.43 -5.72
CA LYS A 3 14.59 10.54 -5.52
C LYS A 3 14.69 11.47 -6.73
N GLN A 4 14.63 10.93 -7.94
CA GLN A 4 14.70 11.73 -9.18
C GLN A 4 13.41 12.52 -9.39
N ALA A 5 12.25 11.89 -9.17
CA ALA A 5 10.96 12.54 -9.33
C ALA A 5 10.75 13.68 -8.32
N CYS A 6 11.13 13.48 -7.05
CA CYS A 6 11.06 14.52 -6.02
C CYS A 6 11.97 15.72 -6.35
N LYS A 7 13.19 15.46 -6.86
CA LYS A 7 14.14 16.53 -7.20
C LYS A 7 13.70 17.35 -8.42
N LYS A 8 13.28 16.67 -9.48
CA LYS A 8 12.94 17.28 -10.78
C LYS A 8 11.55 17.90 -10.81
N PHE A 9 10.55 17.18 -10.30
CA PHE A 9 9.14 17.58 -10.40
C PHE A 9 8.57 18.14 -9.09
N LYS A 10 9.40 18.25 -8.04
CA LYS A 10 9.02 18.78 -6.72
C LYS A 10 7.81 18.09 -6.08
N ILE A 11 7.53 16.84 -6.47
CA ILE A 11 6.45 16.05 -5.89
C ILE A 11 6.90 15.35 -4.61
N ASN A 12 5.96 15.12 -3.69
CA ASN A 12 6.19 14.36 -2.46
C ASN A 12 6.47 12.88 -2.80
N LYS A 13 7.23 12.19 -1.94
CA LYS A 13 7.47 10.73 -1.98
C LYS A 13 6.19 9.91 -2.20
N LYS A 14 5.09 10.26 -1.51
CA LYS A 14 3.79 9.57 -1.66
C LYS A 14 3.22 9.74 -3.08
N GLN A 15 3.29 10.96 -3.62
CA GLN A 15 2.87 11.25 -4.99
C GLN A 15 3.76 10.53 -6.00
N ALA A 16 5.08 10.53 -5.81
CA ALA A 16 6.03 9.79 -6.66
C ALA A 16 5.74 8.28 -6.66
N ARG A 17 5.36 7.71 -5.50
CA ARG A 17 4.97 6.30 -5.41
C ARG A 17 3.68 6.01 -6.17
N ARG A 18 2.68 6.89 -6.06
CA ARG A 18 1.41 6.79 -6.81
C ARG A 18 1.67 6.84 -8.32
N VAL A 19 2.49 7.79 -8.78
CA VAL A 19 2.89 7.90 -10.19
C VAL A 19 3.60 6.64 -10.68
N TYR A 20 4.55 6.11 -9.91
CA TYR A 20 5.23 4.85 -10.25
C TYR A 20 4.25 3.69 -10.46
N GLU A 21 3.29 3.51 -9.55
CA GLU A 21 2.35 2.40 -9.64
C GLU A 21 1.36 2.55 -10.79
N ILE A 22 0.88 3.77 -11.07
CA ILE A 22 0.05 4.06 -12.25
C ILE A 22 0.80 3.70 -13.53
N LEU A 23 2.03 4.18 -13.68
CA LEU A 23 2.86 3.89 -14.85
C LEU A 23 3.19 2.40 -14.94
N ARG A 24 3.43 1.73 -13.81
CA ARG A 24 3.67 0.29 -13.79
C ARG A 24 2.42 -0.49 -14.20
N LEU A 25 1.23 -0.12 -13.71
CA LEU A 25 -0.02 -0.76 -14.12
C LEU A 25 -0.27 -0.60 -15.62
N LYS A 26 -0.06 0.61 -16.16
CA LYS A 26 -0.16 0.88 -17.61
C LYS A 26 0.74 -0.03 -18.43
N ASN A 27 1.95 -0.33 -17.93
CA ASN A 27 2.92 -1.19 -18.60
C ASN A 27 2.82 -2.68 -18.20
N THR A 28 1.86 -3.07 -17.36
CA THR A 28 1.65 -4.46 -16.96
C THR A 28 0.61 -5.08 -17.88
N ASN A 29 0.96 -6.18 -18.56
CA ASN A 29 -0.02 -6.97 -19.30
C ASN A 29 -1.01 -7.62 -18.31
N THR A 30 -2.21 -7.07 -18.18
CA THR A 30 -3.22 -7.59 -17.24
C THR A 30 -3.82 -8.93 -17.67
N SER A 31 -3.64 -9.33 -18.93
CA SER A 31 -4.04 -10.65 -19.42
C SER A 31 -3.04 -11.75 -18.99
N ASP A 32 -1.79 -11.37 -18.67
CA ASP A 32 -0.84 -12.25 -18.02
C ASP A 32 -1.10 -12.29 -16.51
N LYS A 33 -1.65 -13.42 -16.05
CA LYS A 33 -1.98 -13.65 -14.64
C LYS A 33 -0.76 -13.53 -13.72
N ALA A 34 0.43 -13.94 -14.17
CA ALA A 34 1.63 -13.89 -13.36
C ALA A 34 2.13 -12.45 -13.19
N ALA A 35 2.20 -11.69 -14.29
CA ALA A 35 2.57 -10.28 -14.26
C ALA A 35 1.59 -9.45 -13.42
N TYR A 36 0.29 -9.64 -13.61
CA TYR A 36 -0.73 -8.94 -12.83
C TYR A 36 -0.73 -9.34 -11.35
N LEU A 37 -0.50 -10.63 -11.04
CA LEU A 37 -0.35 -11.08 -9.65
C LEU A 37 0.85 -10.43 -8.97
N SER A 38 2.01 -10.39 -9.64
CA SER A 38 3.21 -9.73 -9.12
C SER A 38 2.95 -8.25 -8.81
N TYR A 39 2.32 -7.53 -9.75
CA TYR A 39 1.91 -6.15 -9.55
C TYR A 39 1.01 -5.99 -8.31
N ARG A 40 -0.05 -6.80 -8.22
CA ARG A 40 -1.02 -6.74 -7.13
C ARG A 40 -0.38 -7.03 -5.77
N LEU A 41 0.49 -8.03 -5.68
CA LEU A 41 1.19 -8.38 -4.44
C LEU A 41 2.08 -7.24 -3.97
N ASP A 42 2.83 -6.59 -4.86
CA ASP A 42 3.69 -5.47 -4.49
C ASP A 42 2.89 -4.28 -3.93
N VAL A 43 1.74 -3.96 -4.53
CA VAL A 43 0.86 -2.89 -4.07
C VAL A 43 0.25 -3.24 -2.71
N LYS A 44 -0.25 -4.47 -2.55
CA LYS A 44 -0.81 -4.97 -1.28
C LYS A 44 0.24 -5.00 -0.16
N ASN A 45 1.47 -5.45 -0.45
CA ASN A 45 2.57 -5.46 0.51
C ASN A 45 2.89 -4.05 1.01
N ARG A 46 2.89 -3.06 0.11
CA ARG A 46 3.05 -1.66 0.49
C ARG A 46 1.88 -1.14 1.33
N LEU A 47 0.63 -1.43 0.95
CA LEU A 47 -0.56 -1.03 1.73
C LEU A 47 -0.55 -1.63 3.14
N ASN A 48 0.00 -2.84 3.28
CA ASN A 48 0.15 -3.57 4.54
C ASN A 48 1.39 -3.12 5.36
N ALA A 49 2.38 -2.45 4.75
CA ALA A 49 3.62 -2.08 5.43
C ALA A 49 3.43 -1.27 6.74
N PRO A 50 2.48 -0.30 6.83
CA PRO A 50 2.18 0.38 8.09
C PRO A 50 1.66 -0.56 9.18
N PHE A 51 0.83 -1.54 8.80
CA PHE A 51 0.27 -2.53 9.72
C PHE A 51 1.33 -3.54 10.18
N GLN A 52 2.24 -3.96 9.29
CA GLN A 52 3.38 -4.79 9.68
C GLN A 52 4.28 -4.06 10.68
N LYS A 53 4.57 -2.78 10.45
CA LYS A 53 5.33 -1.95 11.39
C LYS A 53 4.64 -1.87 12.75
N LYS A 54 3.34 -1.58 12.76
CA LYS A 54 2.53 -1.52 13.98
C LYS A 54 2.49 -2.86 14.72
N LYS A 55 2.34 -3.98 14.01
CA LYS A 55 2.38 -5.33 14.58
C LYS A 55 3.73 -5.62 15.26
N LEU A 56 4.84 -5.20 14.66
CA LEU A 56 6.17 -5.33 15.25
C LEU A 56 6.32 -4.46 16.51
N GLU A 57 5.80 -3.24 16.49
CA GLU A 57 5.77 -2.35 17.66
C GLU A 57 4.94 -2.95 18.80
N MET A 58 3.77 -3.51 18.50
CA MET A 58 2.94 -4.23 19.49
C MET A 58 3.68 -5.43 20.09
N LYS A 59 4.39 -6.21 19.28
CA LYS A 59 5.20 -7.33 19.77
C LYS A 59 6.33 -6.89 20.71
N LYS A 60 6.86 -5.68 20.53
CA LYS A 60 7.85 -5.10 21.47
C LYS A 60 7.18 -4.66 22.76
N LEU A 61 6.03 -3.98 22.68
CA LEU A 61 5.26 -3.53 23.84
C LEU A 61 4.76 -4.69 24.70
N GLN A 62 4.40 -5.83 24.10
CA GLN A 62 4.04 -7.06 24.82
C GLN A 62 5.12 -7.53 25.81
N LYS A 63 6.40 -7.23 25.53
CA LYS A 63 7.51 -7.63 26.41
C LYS A 63 7.70 -6.71 27.62
N VAL A 64 7.09 -5.53 27.60
CA VAL A 64 7.35 -4.46 28.58
C VAL A 64 6.10 -4.13 29.39
N LEU A 65 4.91 -4.26 28.79
CA LEU A 65 3.63 -3.97 29.43
C LEU A 65 3.10 -5.15 30.25
N LYS A 66 2.32 -4.85 31.29
CA LYS A 66 1.50 -5.86 31.97
C LYS A 66 0.38 -6.33 31.04
N SER A 67 -0.12 -7.55 31.28
CA SER A 67 -1.13 -8.17 30.42
C SER A 67 -2.38 -7.28 30.20
N GLU A 68 -2.86 -6.64 31.26
CA GLU A 68 -4.02 -5.74 31.22
C GLU A 68 -3.77 -4.48 30.37
N GLU A 69 -2.63 -3.81 30.58
CA GLU A 69 -2.21 -2.63 29.80
C GLU A 69 -2.02 -2.99 28.32
N TYR A 70 -1.45 -4.16 28.05
CA TYR A 70 -1.28 -4.68 26.70
C TYR A 70 -2.64 -4.92 26.01
N MET A 71 -3.59 -5.57 26.69
CA MET A 71 -4.93 -5.77 26.14
C MET A 71 -5.66 -4.46 25.86
N ALA A 72 -5.55 -3.47 26.75
CA ALA A 72 -6.11 -2.14 26.53
C ALA A 72 -5.49 -1.45 25.29
N THR A 73 -4.17 -1.57 25.10
CA THR A 73 -3.49 -1.03 23.90
C THR A 73 -3.86 -1.74 22.60
N ILE A 74 -4.03 -3.06 22.58
CA ILE A 74 -4.43 -3.81 21.37
C ILE A 74 -5.84 -3.40 20.93
N THR A 75 -6.79 -3.34 21.86
CA THR A 75 -8.20 -3.02 21.58
C THR A 75 -8.35 -1.60 21.04
N SER A 76 -7.66 -0.62 21.65
CA SER A 76 -7.72 0.78 21.23
C SER A 76 -7.02 1.05 19.90
N THR A 77 -5.95 0.31 19.59
CA THR A 77 -5.18 0.57 18.37
C THR A 77 -5.73 -0.13 17.13
N GLY A 78 -6.55 -1.18 17.24
CA GLY A 78 -7.02 -1.91 16.06
C GLY A 78 -5.85 -2.42 15.20
N ALA A 79 -4.83 -2.99 15.85
CA ALA A 79 -3.55 -3.35 15.24
C ALA A 79 -3.62 -4.49 14.20
N ASN A 80 -4.82 -5.01 13.89
CA ASN A 80 -5.01 -6.14 13.02
C ASN A 80 -5.39 -5.71 11.60
N GLU A 81 -4.56 -6.14 10.66
CA GLU A 81 -4.87 -6.14 9.23
C GLU A 81 -5.85 -7.27 8.90
N THR A 82 -6.78 -7.04 7.94
CA THR A 82 -7.59 -8.13 7.38
C THR A 82 -7.37 -8.26 5.88
N GLN A 83 -7.36 -9.50 5.37
CA GLN A 83 -7.23 -9.76 3.93
C GLN A 83 -8.35 -9.11 3.11
N SER A 84 -9.55 -9.01 3.70
CA SER A 84 -10.69 -8.31 3.09
C SER A 84 -10.39 -6.82 2.92
N ARG A 85 -9.90 -6.13 3.96
CA ARG A 85 -9.54 -4.71 3.92
C ARG A 85 -8.47 -4.42 2.87
N LEU A 86 -7.38 -5.19 2.85
CA LEU A 86 -6.33 -5.04 1.81
C LEU A 86 -6.86 -5.26 0.40
N SER A 87 -7.84 -6.16 0.25
CA SER A 87 -8.44 -6.45 -1.05
C SER A 87 -9.32 -5.30 -1.52
N SER A 88 -10.21 -4.78 -0.66
CA SER A 88 -11.02 -3.59 -0.99
C SER A 88 -10.14 -2.38 -1.31
N GLN A 89 -9.16 -2.08 -0.45
CA GLN A 89 -8.25 -0.94 -0.69
C GLN A 89 -7.45 -1.07 -1.98
N TYR A 90 -7.05 -2.29 -2.35
CA TYR A 90 -6.37 -2.52 -3.62
C TYR A 90 -7.30 -2.27 -4.81
N LEU A 91 -8.55 -2.75 -4.75
CA LEU A 91 -9.53 -2.59 -5.84
C LEU A 91 -9.87 -1.11 -6.06
N ASP A 92 -10.16 -0.37 -4.99
CA ASP A 92 -10.45 1.07 -5.07
C ASP A 92 -9.27 1.84 -5.71
N LEU A 93 -8.05 1.51 -5.28
CA LEU A 93 -6.84 2.14 -5.78
C LEU A 93 -6.56 1.80 -7.23
N GLU A 94 -6.75 0.54 -7.63
CA GLU A 94 -6.60 0.11 -9.02
C GLU A 94 -7.61 0.81 -9.93
N GLU A 95 -8.86 0.96 -9.49
CA GLU A 95 -9.89 1.68 -10.23
C GLU A 95 -9.52 3.15 -10.44
N GLU A 96 -9.01 3.83 -9.40
CA GLU A 96 -8.47 5.19 -9.53
C GLU A 96 -7.33 5.26 -10.55
N TYR A 97 -6.42 4.28 -10.54
CA TYR A 97 -5.30 4.24 -11.47
C TYR A 97 -5.76 4.02 -12.90
N ARG A 98 -6.72 3.11 -13.13
CA ARG A 98 -7.34 2.89 -14.44
C ARG A 98 -8.00 4.15 -14.98
N ARG A 99 -8.67 4.93 -14.14
CA ARG A 99 -9.23 6.25 -14.53
C ARG A 99 -8.15 7.24 -14.98
N VAL A 100 -7.00 7.26 -14.31
CA VAL A 100 -5.86 8.12 -14.73
C VAL A 100 -5.28 7.65 -16.05
N ILE A 101 -5.05 6.34 -16.21
CA ILE A 101 -4.50 5.75 -17.45
C ILE A 101 -5.43 6.04 -18.62
N HIS A 102 -6.73 5.84 -18.45
CA HIS A 102 -7.72 6.13 -19.48
C HIS A 102 -7.63 7.59 -19.96
N ARG A 103 -7.50 8.56 -19.06
CA ARG A 103 -7.32 9.97 -19.46
C ARG A 103 -6.03 10.18 -20.25
N MET A 104 -4.91 9.61 -19.79
CA MET A 104 -3.63 9.70 -20.49
C MET A 104 -3.61 9.11 -21.90
N ASP A 105 -4.54 8.21 -22.23
CA ASP A 105 -4.63 7.57 -23.54
C ASP A 105 -5.62 8.28 -24.48
N HIS A 106 -6.46 9.18 -23.96
CA HIS A 106 -7.49 9.90 -24.71
C HIS A 106 -7.31 11.43 -24.72
N ASP A 107 -6.30 11.94 -24.02
CA ASP A 107 -5.77 13.31 -24.12
C ASP A 107 -4.65 13.36 -25.18
#